data_AF-A0A7C2TT85-F1
#
_entry.id   AF-A0A7C2TT85-F1
#
_cell.length_a   1.000
_cell.length_b   1.000
_cell.length_c   1.000
_cell.angle_alpha   90.00
_cell.angle_beta   90.00
_cell.angle_gamma   90.00
#
_symmetry.space_group_name_H-M   'P 1'
#
loop_
_entity.id
_entity.type
_entity.pdbx_description
1 polymer ?
#
loop_
_entity_poly.entity_id
_entity_poly.type
_entity_poly.pdbx_seq_one_letter_code
_entity_poly.pdbx_strand_id
1 'polypeptide(L)'
;MPISSARPRRLGGTMRPSAHILIGLPGSGKSTLARRLAERYAPASIISSDEIRKHLYGDEAIQGEAARVFRLARSNLLAAVRAGRSVIYDATNINPKFRRLTIRELRENGVRWIIGYWLDVPLPICQERNRERERVVPEAVLHRMLVELHRSPPSFREGFDELVIIGETLEICAEIGG
;
A
#
# COMPACT_ATOMS: atom_id res chain seq x y z
N MET A 1 1.33 -14.77 -19.55
CA MET A 1 0.80 -15.97 -18.85
C MET A 1 -0.23 -15.52 -17.81
N PRO A 2 -1.36 -16.21 -17.63
CA PRO A 2 -2.33 -15.79 -16.62
C PRO A 2 -1.78 -16.11 -15.23
N ILE A 3 -1.85 -15.12 -14.36
CA ILE A 3 -1.33 -15.13 -12.98
C ILE A 3 -2.27 -16.00 -12.14
N SER A 4 -1.85 -17.21 -11.78
CA SER A 4 -2.55 -18.02 -10.78
C SER A 4 -2.03 -17.67 -9.39
N SER A 5 -2.48 -16.54 -8.86
CA SER A 5 -2.39 -16.25 -7.42
C SER A 5 -3.55 -16.99 -6.74
N ALA A 6 -3.25 -17.86 -5.77
CA ALA A 6 -4.25 -18.61 -5.02
C ALA A 6 -5.39 -17.69 -4.57
N ARG A 7 -6.61 -17.97 -5.02
CA ARG A 7 -7.79 -17.21 -4.58
C ARG A 7 -7.96 -17.37 -3.07
N PRO A 8 -8.42 -16.34 -2.35
CA PRO A 8 -8.83 -16.51 -0.96
C PRO A 8 -9.87 -17.64 -0.90
N ARG A 9 -9.59 -18.68 -0.09
CA ARG A 9 -10.47 -19.85 0.03
C ARG A 9 -11.83 -19.40 0.57
N ARG A 10 -12.89 -19.69 -0.20
CA ARG A 10 -14.27 -19.54 0.27
C ARG A 10 -14.55 -20.60 1.34
N LEU A 11 -14.71 -20.16 2.58
CA LEU A 11 -15.33 -20.95 3.65
C LEU A 11 -16.61 -20.20 4.06
N GLY A 12 -17.78 -20.78 3.75
CA GLY A 12 -19.06 -20.32 4.33
C GLY A 12 -19.65 -19.01 3.79
N GLY A 13 -19.68 -18.78 2.47
CA GLY A 13 -20.60 -17.83 1.83
C GLY A 13 -20.29 -16.32 1.91
N THR A 14 -19.41 -15.86 2.80
CA THR A 14 -18.98 -14.44 2.87
C THR A 14 -17.50 -14.30 2.53
N MET A 15 -17.16 -13.45 1.54
CA MET A 15 -15.75 -13.10 1.32
C MET A 15 -15.27 -12.27 2.50
N ARG A 16 -14.29 -12.78 3.25
CA ARG A 16 -13.61 -12.00 4.27
C ARG A 16 -12.73 -10.93 3.60
N PRO A 17 -12.73 -9.68 4.08
CA PRO A 17 -11.87 -8.63 3.55
C PRO A 17 -10.40 -9.04 3.48
N SER A 18 -9.75 -8.69 2.36
CA SER A 18 -8.30 -8.71 2.22
C SER A 18 -7.73 -7.29 2.34
N ALA A 19 -6.45 -7.19 2.68
CA ALA A 19 -5.73 -5.91 2.66
C ALA A 19 -4.58 -5.93 1.67
N HIS A 20 -4.46 -4.84 0.92
CA HIS A 20 -3.47 -4.64 -0.13
C HIS A 20 -2.69 -3.37 0.21
N ILE A 21 -1.43 -3.51 0.63
CA ILE A 21 -0.58 -2.40 1.09
C ILE A 21 0.41 -2.07 -0.01
N LEU A 22 0.30 -0.86 -0.58
CA LEU A 22 1.19 -0.41 -1.65
C LEU A 22 2.44 0.24 -1.05
N ILE A 23 3.62 -0.05 -1.60
CA ILE A 23 4.92 0.37 -1.06
C ILE A 23 5.77 0.86 -2.23
N GLY A 24 6.37 2.04 -2.09
CA GLY A 24 7.28 2.58 -3.12
C GLY A 24 7.22 4.10 -3.24
N LEU A 25 8.15 4.64 -4.03
CA LEU A 25 8.33 6.08 -4.18
C LEU A 25 7.15 6.79 -4.85
N PRO A 26 6.90 8.09 -4.57
CA PRO A 26 6.12 8.93 -5.49
C PRO A 26 6.59 8.73 -6.94
N GLY A 27 5.66 8.62 -7.89
CA GLY A 27 5.98 8.31 -9.30
C GLY A 27 6.13 6.82 -9.63
N SER A 28 6.16 5.91 -8.65
CA SER A 28 6.31 4.47 -8.92
C SER A 28 5.08 3.79 -9.53
N GLY A 29 3.91 4.45 -9.57
CA GLY A 29 2.69 3.90 -10.18
C GLY A 29 1.69 3.25 -9.21
N LYS A 30 1.88 3.42 -7.89
CA LYS A 30 0.99 2.85 -6.86
C LYS A 30 -0.48 3.15 -7.08
N SER A 31 -0.85 4.40 -7.29
CA SER A 31 -2.26 4.80 -7.48
C SER A 31 -2.91 4.21 -8.74
N THR A 32 -2.09 3.87 -9.75
CA THR A 32 -2.57 3.12 -10.93
C THR A 32 -2.82 1.66 -10.58
N LEU A 33 -1.90 1.03 -9.83
CA LEU A 33 -2.11 -0.33 -9.33
C LEU A 33 -3.31 -0.39 -8.35
N ALA A 34 -3.49 0.62 -7.51
CA ALA A 34 -4.58 0.70 -6.54
C ALA A 34 -5.96 0.55 -7.20
N ARG A 35 -6.17 1.26 -8.32
CA ARG A 35 -7.41 1.19 -9.11
C ARG A 35 -7.67 -0.21 -9.66
N ARG A 36 -6.64 -0.84 -10.25
CA ARG A 36 -6.74 -2.22 -10.75
C ARG A 36 -7.03 -3.24 -9.66
N LEU A 37 -6.43 -3.06 -8.47
CA LEU A 37 -6.70 -3.92 -7.31
C LEU A 37 -8.13 -3.71 -6.80
N ALA A 38 -8.64 -2.48 -6.77
CA ALA A 38 -10.00 -2.20 -6.32
C ALA A 38 -11.06 -2.86 -7.23
N GLU A 39 -10.84 -2.87 -8.54
CA GLU A 39 -11.69 -3.59 -9.50
C GLU A 39 -11.63 -5.11 -9.26
N ARG A 40 -10.42 -5.65 -9.06
CA ARG A 40 -10.20 -7.09 -8.89
C ARG A 40 -10.78 -7.66 -7.59
N TYR A 41 -10.72 -6.88 -6.51
CA TYR A 41 -11.10 -7.30 -5.15
C TYR A 41 -12.40 -6.67 -4.65
N ALA A 42 -13.28 -6.26 -5.58
CA ALA A 42 -14.57 -5.66 -5.24
C ALA A 42 -15.44 -6.57 -4.35
N PRO A 43 -16.16 -6.03 -3.34
CA PRO A 43 -16.19 -4.63 -2.95
C PRO A 43 -14.91 -4.23 -2.20
N ALA A 44 -14.25 -3.17 -2.68
CA ALA A 44 -13.02 -2.67 -2.10
C ALA A 44 -13.03 -1.15 -1.91
N SER A 45 -12.24 -0.65 -0.96
CA SER A 45 -12.03 0.77 -0.71
C SER A 45 -10.56 1.12 -0.87
N ILE A 46 -10.26 2.13 -1.69
CA ILE A 46 -8.93 2.73 -1.76
C ILE A 46 -8.84 3.80 -0.67
N ILE A 47 -7.86 3.68 0.22
CA ILE A 47 -7.53 4.67 1.22
C ILE A 47 -6.21 5.29 0.79
N SER A 48 -6.26 6.52 0.26
CA SER A 48 -5.10 7.26 -0.22
C SER A 48 -4.63 8.31 0.79
N SER A 49 -3.31 8.35 1.04
CA SER A 49 -2.74 9.40 1.90
C SER A 49 -2.77 10.79 1.25
N ASP A 50 -2.76 10.86 -0.08
CA ASP A 50 -2.84 12.12 -0.83
C ASP A 50 -4.28 12.68 -0.78
N GLU A 51 -5.30 11.83 -0.96
CA GLU A 51 -6.72 12.23 -0.77
C GLU A 51 -7.00 12.67 0.67
N ILE A 52 -6.39 12.02 1.66
CA ILE A 52 -6.49 12.44 3.06
C ILE A 52 -5.84 13.82 3.29
N ARG A 53 -4.70 14.11 2.67
CA ARG A 53 -4.08 15.45 2.77
C ARG A 53 -4.99 16.49 2.14
N LYS A 54 -5.52 16.22 0.94
CA LYS A 54 -6.49 17.10 0.27
C LYS A 54 -7.71 17.35 1.15
N HIS A 55 -8.25 16.33 1.79
CA HIS A 55 -9.38 16.48 2.71
C HIS A 55 -9.05 17.32 3.95
N LEU A 56 -7.87 17.12 4.56
CA LEU A 56 -7.49 17.79 5.80
C LEU A 56 -7.00 19.23 5.59
N TYR A 57 -6.39 19.52 4.45
CA TYR A 57 -5.66 20.76 4.20
C TYR A 57 -6.14 21.53 2.97
N GLY A 58 -7.12 21.01 2.22
CA GLY A 58 -7.62 21.57 0.96
C GLY A 58 -6.73 21.27 -0.26
N ASP A 59 -5.51 20.79 -0.03
CA ASP A 59 -4.51 20.53 -1.06
C ASP A 59 -3.62 19.34 -0.65
N GLU A 60 -3.40 18.40 -1.57
CA GLU A 60 -2.51 17.25 -1.33
C GLU A 60 -1.03 17.64 -1.23
N ALA A 61 -0.64 18.78 -1.82
CA ALA A 61 0.73 19.29 -1.81
C ALA A 61 1.20 19.70 -0.42
N ILE A 62 0.26 20.06 0.46
CA ILE A 62 0.54 20.39 1.85
C ILE A 62 0.97 19.11 2.58
N GLN A 63 2.24 19.08 3.02
CA GLN A 63 2.78 17.93 3.77
C GLN A 63 1.95 17.63 5.02
N GLY A 64 1.54 18.69 5.72
CA GLY A 64 0.77 18.61 6.95
C GLY A 64 1.47 17.83 8.06
N GLU A 65 0.68 17.36 9.02
CA GLU A 65 1.15 16.49 10.09
C GLU A 65 1.10 15.03 9.66
N ALA A 66 2.25 14.44 9.35
CA ALA A 66 2.34 13.04 8.91
C ALA A 66 1.63 12.06 9.87
N ALA A 67 1.72 12.30 11.18
CA ALA A 67 1.05 11.50 12.19
C ALA A 67 -0.49 11.60 12.10
N ARG A 68 -1.03 12.79 11.78
CA ARG A 68 -2.48 13.00 11.62
C ARG A 68 -3.00 12.30 10.37
N VAL A 69 -2.31 12.44 9.24
CA VAL A 69 -2.63 11.72 7.99
C VAL A 69 -2.60 10.22 8.21
N PHE A 70 -1.56 9.70 8.88
CA PHE A 70 -1.43 8.27 9.18
C PHE A 70 -2.55 7.76 10.10
N ARG A 71 -2.89 8.48 11.17
CA ARG A 71 -4.01 8.12 12.06
C ARG A 71 -5.33 8.05 11.30
N LEU A 72 -5.63 9.04 10.46
CA LEU A 72 -6.87 9.05 9.69
C LEU A 72 -6.92 7.94 8.65
N ALA A 73 -5.81 7.66 7.96
CA ALA A 73 -5.71 6.54 7.04
C ALA A 73 -6.01 5.21 7.74
N ARG A 74 -5.40 4.97 8.90
CA ARG A 74 -5.67 3.78 9.71
C ARG A 74 -7.12 3.67 10.15
N SER A 75 -7.72 4.75 10.66
CA SER A 75 -9.14 4.75 11.02
C SER A 75 -10.04 4.38 9.83
N ASN A 76 -9.75 4.93 8.64
CA ASN A 76 -10.52 4.67 7.42
C ASN A 76 -10.34 3.22 6.93
N LEU A 77 -9.12 2.66 7.02
CA LEU A 77 -8.86 1.26 6.72
C LEU A 77 -9.71 0.33 7.61
N LEU A 78 -9.69 0.56 8.93
CA LEU A 78 -10.44 -0.27 9.88
C LEU A 78 -11.95 -0.12 9.70
N ALA A 79 -12.44 1.09 9.42
CA ALA A 79 -13.86 1.32 9.12
C ALA A 79 -14.32 0.55 7.87
N ALA A 80 -13.52 0.57 6.80
CA ALA A 80 -13.83 -0.17 5.57
C ALA A 80 -13.82 -1.69 5.79
N VAL A 81 -12.86 -2.21 6.56
CA VAL A 81 -12.82 -3.64 6.92
C VAL A 81 -14.05 -4.04 7.74
N ARG A 82 -14.47 -3.24 8.72
CA ARG A 82 -15.69 -3.49 9.52
C ARG A 82 -16.96 -3.45 8.67
N ALA A 83 -16.96 -2.66 7.60
CA ALA A 83 -18.02 -2.64 6.60
C ALA A 83 -17.96 -3.82 5.60
N GLY A 84 -17.07 -4.80 5.81
CA GLY A 84 -16.96 -5.98 4.96
C GLY A 84 -16.28 -5.74 3.61
N ARG A 85 -15.53 -4.64 3.46
CA ARG A 85 -14.84 -4.29 2.21
C ARG A 85 -13.35 -4.62 2.28
N SER A 86 -12.80 -5.16 1.21
CA SER A 86 -11.34 -5.23 1.06
C SER A 86 -10.74 -3.83 1.02
N VAL A 87 -9.49 -3.68 1.45
CA VAL A 87 -8.84 -2.37 1.54
C VAL A 87 -7.57 -2.31 0.72
N ILE A 88 -7.40 -1.20 -0.01
CA ILE A 88 -6.17 -0.88 -0.72
C ILE A 88 -5.59 0.36 -0.04
N TYR A 89 -4.43 0.22 0.59
CA TYR A 89 -3.73 1.33 1.22
C TYR A 89 -2.73 1.95 0.24
N ASP A 90 -3.13 3.04 -0.41
CA ASP A 90 -2.32 3.80 -1.36
C ASP A 90 -1.54 4.92 -0.65
N ALA A 91 -0.34 4.57 -0.22
CA ALA A 91 0.62 5.49 0.38
C ALA A 91 2.04 5.05 0.00
N THR A 92 3.06 5.86 0.30
CA THR A 92 4.44 5.47 0.03
C THR A 92 4.91 4.32 0.93
N ASN A 93 4.38 4.22 2.15
CA ASN A 93 4.65 3.15 3.12
C ASN A 93 6.14 2.84 3.33
N ILE A 94 6.98 3.88 3.28
CA ILE A 94 8.43 3.80 3.45
C ILE A 94 8.81 3.36 4.88
N ASN A 95 8.12 3.87 5.89
CA ASN A 95 8.46 3.63 7.28
C ASN A 95 8.00 2.24 7.76
N PRO A 96 8.93 1.33 8.12
CA PRO A 96 8.60 -0.04 8.52
C PRO A 96 7.82 -0.12 9.84
N LYS A 97 7.95 0.87 10.74
CA LYS A 97 7.16 0.92 11.98
C LYS A 97 5.68 1.14 11.68
N PHE A 98 5.37 2.01 10.72
CA PHE A 98 3.99 2.28 10.31
C PHE A 98 3.39 1.11 9.54
N ARG A 99 4.16 0.43 8.68
CA ARG A 99 3.71 -0.80 8.02
C ARG A 99 3.32 -1.88 9.04
N ARG A 100 4.21 -2.20 9.98
CA ARG A 100 3.93 -3.20 11.04
C ARG A 100 2.71 -2.84 11.88
N LEU A 101 2.56 -1.58 12.26
CA LEU A 101 1.40 -1.14 13.04
C LEU A 101 0.09 -1.32 12.23
N THR A 102 0.07 -0.91 10.97
CA THR A 102 -1.09 -1.10 10.09
C THR A 102 -1.42 -2.58 9.91
N ILE A 103 -0.43 -3.44 9.64
CA ILE A 103 -0.62 -4.90 9.47
C ILE A 103 -1.20 -5.52 10.74
N ARG A 104 -0.60 -5.21 11.90
CA ARG A 104 -1.04 -5.73 13.19
C ARG A 104 -2.51 -5.42 13.44
N GLU A 105 -2.94 -4.20 13.21
CA GLU A 105 -4.32 -3.81 13.51
C GLU A 105 -5.32 -4.34 12.50
N LEU A 106 -4.95 -4.46 11.22
CA LEU A 106 -5.76 -5.15 10.23
C LEU A 106 -5.97 -6.62 10.65
N ARG A 107 -4.92 -7.30 11.12
CA ARG A 107 -5.02 -8.66 11.72
C ARG A 107 -5.95 -8.68 12.92
N GLU A 108 -5.77 -7.76 13.88
CA GLU A 108 -6.60 -7.66 15.09
C GLU A 108 -8.08 -7.38 14.75
N ASN A 109 -8.37 -6.77 13.60
CA ASN A 109 -9.73 -6.53 13.09
C ASN A 109 -10.19 -7.59 12.07
N GLY A 110 -9.55 -8.77 12.06
CA GLY A 110 -10.06 -9.95 11.37
C GLY A 110 -9.63 -10.11 9.90
N VAL A 111 -8.75 -9.24 9.38
CA VAL A 111 -8.17 -9.42 8.05
C VAL A 111 -7.21 -10.61 8.08
N ARG A 112 -7.46 -11.62 7.24
CA ARG A 112 -6.68 -12.86 7.22
C ARG A 112 -5.68 -12.96 6.09
N TRP A 113 -5.81 -12.12 5.07
CA TRP A 113 -4.93 -12.11 3.92
C TRP A 113 -4.47 -10.67 3.64
N ILE A 114 -3.18 -10.43 3.86
CA ILE A 114 -2.54 -9.12 3.77
C ILE A 114 -1.36 -9.24 2.79
N ILE A 115 -1.46 -8.51 1.68
CA ILE A 115 -0.49 -8.54 0.59
C ILE A 115 0.25 -7.21 0.54
N GLY A 116 1.57 -7.25 0.53
CA GLY A 116 2.41 -6.08 0.26
C GLY A 116 2.80 -6.01 -1.21
N TYR A 117 2.67 -4.84 -1.84
CA TYR A 117 3.08 -4.60 -3.22
C TYR A 117 4.22 -3.59 -3.22
N TRP A 118 5.45 -4.06 -3.36
CA TRP A 118 6.63 -3.21 -3.47
C TRP A 118 6.90 -2.87 -4.94
N LEU A 119 6.59 -1.63 -5.32
CA LEU A 119 6.91 -1.09 -6.63
C LEU A 119 8.35 -0.55 -6.59
N ASP A 120 9.30 -1.44 -6.87
CA ASP A 120 10.73 -1.14 -6.91
C ASP A 120 11.13 -0.61 -8.29
N VAL A 121 10.56 0.55 -8.62
CA VAL A 121 10.78 1.23 -9.90
C VAL A 121 12.04 2.09 -9.82
N PRO A 122 12.94 2.06 -10.83
CA PRO A 122 14.15 2.87 -10.85
C PRO A 122 13.91 4.35 -10.52
N LEU A 123 14.80 4.93 -9.71
CA LEU A 123 14.70 6.33 -9.27
C LEU A 123 14.54 7.33 -10.42
N PRO A 124 15.28 7.23 -11.55
CA PRO A 124 15.12 8.17 -12.67
C PRO A 124 13.70 8.21 -13.22
N ILE A 125 13.05 7.04 -13.35
CA ILE A 125 11.66 6.92 -13.82
C ILE A 125 10.70 7.54 -12.80
N CYS A 126 10.93 7.30 -11.50
CA CYS A 126 10.14 7.92 -10.45
C CYS A 126 10.27 9.44 -10.45
N GLN A 127 11.49 9.97 -10.65
CA GLN A 127 11.76 11.41 -10.73
C GLN A 127 11.07 12.05 -11.92
N GLU A 128 11.20 11.45 -13.12
CA GLU A 128 10.54 11.91 -14.35
C GLU A 128 9.02 12.05 -14.13
N ARG A 129 8.36 10.97 -13.71
CA ARG A 129 6.91 10.96 -13.45
C ARG A 129 6.51 11.90 -12.32
N ASN A 130 7.35 12.09 -11.31
CA ASN A 130 7.06 12.97 -10.19
C ASN A 130 7.07 14.46 -10.59
N ARG A 131 7.82 14.85 -11.63
CA ARG A 131 7.83 16.23 -12.16
C ARG A 131 6.51 16.61 -12.84
N GLU A 132 5.75 15.63 -13.32
CA GLU A 132 4.46 15.82 -14.01
C GLU A 132 3.26 15.82 -13.05
N ARG A 133 3.48 15.60 -11.75
CA ARG A 133 2.40 15.55 -10.75
C ARG A 133 2.01 16.96 -10.30
N GLU A 134 0.73 17.12 -9.95
CA GLU A 134 0.22 18.32 -9.26
C GLU A 134 1.03 18.61 -7.99
N ARG A 135 1.29 17.58 -7.18
CA ARG A 135 2.27 17.62 -6.10
C ARG A 135 3.61 17.02 -6.52
N VAL A 136 4.61 17.89 -6.65
CA VAL A 136 6.01 17.50 -6.90
C VAL A 136 6.74 17.27 -5.57
N VAL A 137 7.22 16.06 -5.33
CA VAL A 137 8.10 15.76 -4.19
C VAL A 137 9.54 16.12 -4.54
N PRO A 138 10.28 16.90 -3.73
CA PRO A 138 11.67 17.27 -4.07
C PRO A 138 12.58 16.05 -4.26
N GLU A 139 13.52 16.13 -5.21
CA GLU A 139 14.39 14.99 -5.57
C GLU A 139 15.23 14.48 -4.39
N ALA A 140 15.75 15.39 -3.55
CA ALA A 140 16.45 15.01 -2.32
C ALA A 140 15.57 14.20 -1.36
N VAL A 141 14.25 14.47 -1.34
CA VAL A 141 13.28 13.71 -0.54
C VAL A 141 13.02 12.34 -1.16
N LEU A 142 12.89 12.25 -2.48
CA LEU A 142 12.79 10.95 -3.19
C LEU A 142 14.01 10.06 -2.93
N HIS A 143 15.22 10.63 -3.03
CA HIS A 143 16.46 9.92 -2.76
C HIS A 143 16.50 9.41 -1.31
N ARG A 144 16.14 10.25 -0.32
CA ARG A 144 16.05 9.84 1.08
C ARG A 144 15.03 8.72 1.30
N MET A 145 13.85 8.81 0.67
CA MET A 145 12.84 7.77 0.74
C MET A 145 13.33 6.45 0.14
N LEU A 146 14.09 6.49 -0.97
CA LEU A 146 14.67 5.31 -1.61
C LEU A 146 15.65 4.61 -0.68
N VAL A 147 16.59 5.37 -0.09
CA VAL A 147 17.59 4.87 0.85
C VAL A 147 16.91 4.27 2.09
N GLU A 148 15.88 4.94 2.64
CA GLU A 148 15.14 4.43 3.79
C GLU A 148 14.41 3.12 3.46
N LEU A 149 13.75 3.05 2.30
CA LEU A 149 13.05 1.84 1.86
C LEU A 149 14.00 0.66 1.65
N HIS A 150 15.15 0.88 0.99
CA HIS A 150 16.15 -0.17 0.76
C HIS A 150 16.90 -0.58 2.04
N ARG A 151 17.04 0.33 3.02
CA ARG A 151 17.58 -0.02 4.34
C ARG A 151 16.61 -0.89 5.14
N SER A 152 15.32 -0.82 4.86
CA SER A 152 14.28 -1.58 5.58
C SER A 152 13.20 -2.06 4.61
N PRO A 153 13.56 -3.00 3.71
CA PRO A 153 12.64 -3.49 2.68
C PRO A 153 11.46 -4.21 3.32
N PRO A 154 10.28 -4.23 2.67
CA PRO A 154 9.16 -5.03 3.13
C PRO A 154 9.55 -6.49 3.24
N SER A 155 9.16 -7.15 4.34
CA SER A 155 9.49 -8.55 4.60
C SER A 155 8.37 -9.27 5.33
N PHE A 156 8.33 -10.60 5.21
CA PHE A 156 7.36 -11.46 5.91
C PHE A 156 7.37 -11.27 7.44
N ARG A 157 8.50 -10.87 8.02
CA ARG A 157 8.61 -10.53 9.46
C ARG A 157 7.69 -9.40 9.90
N GLU A 158 7.17 -8.61 8.97
CA GLU A 158 6.18 -7.58 9.27
C GLU A 158 4.74 -8.12 9.39
N GLY A 159 4.50 -9.38 9.00
CA GLY A 159 3.20 -10.06 9.08
C GLY A 159 2.41 -10.08 7.76
N PHE A 160 3.06 -9.81 6.63
CA PHE A 160 2.49 -10.02 5.30
C PHE A 160 2.30 -11.51 5.03
N ASP A 161 1.20 -11.90 4.39
CA ASP A 161 0.99 -13.26 3.89
C ASP A 161 1.67 -13.47 2.52
N GLU A 162 1.70 -12.40 1.71
CA GLU A 162 2.33 -12.39 0.39
C GLU A 162 3.05 -11.05 0.15
N LEU A 163 4.15 -11.11 -0.59
CA LEU A 163 4.88 -9.95 -1.06
C LEU A 163 5.05 -10.03 -2.58
N VAL A 164 4.59 -9.00 -3.27
CA VAL A 164 4.74 -8.85 -4.72
C VAL A 164 5.71 -7.71 -4.99
N ILE A 165 6.83 -8.01 -5.63
CA ILE A 165 7.83 -7.02 -6.04
C ILE A 165 7.64 -6.75 -7.53
N ILE A 166 7.45 -5.47 -7.86
CA ILE A 166 7.17 -4.97 -9.20
C ILE A 166 8.30 -4.02 -9.58
N GLY A 167 9.30 -4.55 -10.28
CA GLY A 167 10.43 -3.78 -10.85
C GLY A 167 10.55 -4.05 -12.35
N GLU A 168 11.78 -4.25 -12.86
CA GLU A 168 12.01 -4.73 -14.24
C GLU A 168 11.48 -6.16 -14.45
N THR A 169 11.47 -6.96 -13.38
CA THR A 169 10.86 -8.29 -13.33
C THR A 169 9.76 -8.31 -12.27
N LEU A 170 8.68 -9.06 -12.54
CA LEU A 170 7.64 -9.33 -11.55
C LEU A 170 8.04 -10.53 -10.71
N GLU A 171 8.22 -10.34 -9.41
CA GLU A 171 8.52 -11.41 -8.45
C GLU A 171 7.38 -11.53 -7.44
N ILE A 172 6.92 -12.76 -7.19
CA ILE A 172 5.89 -13.06 -6.19
C ILE A 172 6.51 -13.99 -5.15
N CYS A 173 6.59 -13.51 -3.92
CA CYS A 173 7.03 -14.28 -2.78
C CYS A 173 5.81 -14.61 -1.91
N ALA A 174 5.71 -15.86 -1.46
CA ALA A 174 4.72 -16.30 -0.49
C ALA A 174 5.42 -16.92 0.72
N GLU A 175 4.86 -16.73 1.91
CA GLU A 175 5.35 -17.41 3.11
C GLU A 175 4.91 -18.89 3.06
N ILE A 176 5.88 -19.81 3.01
CA ILE A 176 5.61 -21.24 3.05
C ILE A 176 5.39 -21.60 4.52
N GLY A 177 4.13 -21.77 4.92
CA GLY A 177 3.77 -22.08 6.30
C GLY A 177 4.46 -23.36 6.81
N GLY A 178 5.05 -23.26 8.00
CA GLY A 178 5.42 -24.40 8.86
C GLY A 178 4.32 -24.74 9.85
#